data_AF-A0A101WLN7-F1
#
_entry.id   AF-A0A101WLN7-F1
#
_cell.length_a   1.000
_cell.length_b   1.000
_cell.length_c   1.000
_cell.angle_alpha   90.00
_cell.angle_beta   90.00
_cell.angle_gamma   90.00
#
_symmetry.space_group_name_H-M   'P 1'
#
loop_
_entity.id
_entity.type
_entity.pdbx_description
1 polymer ?
#
loop_
_entity_poly.entity_id
_entity_poly.type
_entity_poly.pdbx_seq_one_letter_code
_entity_poly.pdbx_strand_id
1 'polypeptide(L)' 'MDHDQFEQLGDKLREIGHQRRELAEQVFTQAHHGDDMKAKDLYEQLSRVSDQAINIISQQKEMLDQEVNTSSPIK' A
#
# COMPACT_ATOMS: atom_id res chain seq x y z
N MET A 1 -10.16 -2.61 20.63
CA MET A 1 -9.45 -2.21 19.40
C MET A 1 -9.53 -0.70 19.28
N ASP A 2 -8.46 -0.02 18.87
CA ASP A 2 -8.53 1.40 18.49
C ASP A 2 -9.05 1.49 17.05
N HIS A 3 -10.38 1.56 16.90
CA HIS A 3 -11.07 1.63 15.61
C HIS A 3 -10.48 2.76 14.75
N ASP A 4 -10.12 3.87 15.39
CA ASP A 4 -9.59 5.07 14.73
C ASP A 4 -8.25 4.76 14.02
N GLN A 5 -7.41 3.90 14.60
CA GLN A 5 -6.15 3.47 13.97
C GLN A 5 -6.39 2.61 12.72
N PHE A 6 -7.36 1.71 12.74
CA PHE A 6 -7.71 0.91 11.57
C PHE A 6 -8.29 1.76 10.44
N GLU A 7 -9.14 2.73 10.79
CA GLU A 7 -9.71 3.67 9.84
C GLU A 7 -8.62 4.53 9.19
N GLN A 8 -7.67 5.06 9.98
CA GLN A 8 -6.52 5.80 9.46
C GLN A 8 -5.63 4.97 8.52
N LEU A 9 -5.36 3.70 8.86
CA LEU A 9 -4.63 2.79 7.97
C LEU A 9 -5.40 2.52 6.68
N GLY A 10 -6.73 2.39 6.77
CA GLY A 10 -7.61 2.22 5.60
C GLY A 10 -7.62 3.44 4.68
N ASP A 11 -7.68 4.66 5.25
CA ASP A 11 -7.58 5.91 4.50
C ASP A 11 -6.25 6.03 3.78
N LYS A 12 -5.15 5.74 4.48
CA LYS A 12 -3.81 5.75 3.90
C LYS A 12 -3.65 4.73 2.79
N LEU A 13 -4.24 3.54 2.93
CA LEU A 13 -4.23 2.52 1.88
C LEU A 13 -5.00 2.97 0.64
N ARG A 14 -6.13 3.67 0.81
CA ARG A 14 -6.90 4.26 -0.30
C ARG A 14 -6.09 5.31 -1.05
N GLU A 15 -5.43 6.22 -0.33
CA GLU A 15 -4.56 7.24 -0.91
C GLU A 15 -3.42 6.62 -1.73
N ILE A 16 -2.73 5.63 -1.17
CA ILE A 16 -1.68 4.87 -1.86
C ILE A 16 -2.23 4.15 -3.09
N GLY A 17 -3.45 3.63 -3.02
CA GLY A 17 -4.15 3.02 -4.15
C GLY A 17 -4.35 4.00 -5.32
N HIS A 18 -4.74 5.25 -5.02
CA HIS A 18 -4.86 6.31 -6.02
C HIS A 18 -3.52 6.64 -6.65
N GLN A 19 -2.48 6.86 -5.83
CA GLN A 19 -1.12 7.15 -6.32
C GLN A 19 -0.56 6.03 -7.20
N ARG A 20 -0.76 4.77 -6.79
CA ARG A 20 -0.34 3.59 -7.56
C ARG A 20 -0.99 3.55 -8.93
N ARG A 21 -2.30 3.87 -8.98
CA ARG A 21 -3.05 3.91 -10.24
C ARG A 21 -2.48 4.97 -11.19
N GLU A 22 -2.27 6.19 -10.70
CA GLU A 22 -1.72 7.29 -11.50
C GLU A 22 -0.33 6.94 -12.04
N LEU A 23 0.55 6.37 -11.21
CA LEU A 23 1.88 5.93 -11.64
C LEU A 23 1.81 4.83 -12.69
N ALA A 24 0.91 3.86 -12.55
CA ALA A 24 0.72 2.80 -13.54
C ALA A 24 0.23 3.34 -14.89
N GLU A 25 -0.68 4.32 -14.87
CA GLU A 25 -1.15 5.01 -16.08
C GLU A 25 0.02 5.77 -16.75
N GLN A 26 0.85 6.47 -15.97
CA GLN A 26 2.04 7.16 -16.48
C GLN A 26 3.08 6.21 -17.07
N VAL A 27 3.35 5.07 -16.41
CA VAL A 27 4.25 4.02 -16.92
C VAL A 27 3.76 3.53 -18.28
N PHE A 28 2.47 3.24 -18.40
CA PHE A 28 1.88 2.79 -19.66
C PHE A 28 2.08 3.82 -20.77
N THR A 29 1.78 5.10 -20.51
CA THR A 29 1.99 6.19 -21.48
C THR A 29 3.46 6.36 -21.87
N GLN A 30 4.40 6.34 -20.93
CA GLN A 30 5.82 6.55 -21.23
C GLN A 30 6.46 5.37 -21.96
N ALA A 31 6.06 4.13 -21.64
CA ALA A 31 6.51 2.94 -22.37
C ALA A 31 6.14 3.01 -23.87
N HIS A 32 5.05 3.69 -24.22
CA HIS A 32 4.66 3.93 -25.61
C HIS A 32 5.44 5.05 -26.32
N HIS A 33 6.10 5.95 -25.57
CA HIS A 33 6.82 7.10 -26.11
C HIS A 33 8.35 6.91 -26.18
N GLY A 34 8.89 5.81 -25.64
CA GLY A 34 10.30 5.42 -25.80
C GLY A 34 11.31 6.23 -24.98
N ASP A 35 10.88 6.87 -23.89
CA ASP A 35 11.78 7.57 -22.95
C ASP A 35 12.17 6.64 -21.78
N ASP A 36 13.20 5.84 -22.02
CA ASP A 36 13.64 4.77 -21.10
C ASP A 36 14.06 5.28 -19.71
N MET A 37 14.61 6.50 -19.62
CA MET A 37 15.03 7.06 -18.32
C MET A 37 13.82 7.45 -17.47
N LYS A 38 12.81 8.08 -18.08
CA LYS A 38 11.55 8.41 -17.37
C LYS A 38 10.77 7.16 -17.02
N ALA A 39 10.75 6.16 -17.89
CA ALA A 39 10.10 4.88 -17.60
C ALA A 39 10.73 4.21 -16.36
N LYS A 40 12.07 4.19 -16.27
CA LYS A 40 12.77 3.62 -15.12
C LYS A 40 12.40 4.32 -13.80
N ASP A 41 12.42 5.65 -13.79
CA ASP A 41 12.04 6.43 -12.59
C ASP A 41 10.60 6.14 -12.15
N LEU A 42 9.66 6.07 -13.11
CA LEU A 42 8.27 5.73 -12.82
C LEU A 42 8.11 4.30 -12.25
N TYR A 43 8.88 3.33 -12.74
CA TYR A 43 8.89 1.99 -12.16
C TYR A 43 9.44 1.97 -10.72
N GLU A 44 10.50 2.73 -10.45
CA GLU A 44 11.04 2.86 -9.10
C GLU A 44 10.03 3.50 -8.14
N GLN A 45 9.31 4.54 -8.58
CA GLN A 45 8.23 5.16 -7.81
C GLN A 45 7.07 4.18 -7.57
N LEU A 46 6.66 3.43 -8.60
CA LEU A 46 5.60 2.42 -8.49
C LEU A 46 5.96 1.31 -7.49
N SER A 47 7.22 0.88 -7.48
CA SER A 47 7.75 -0.08 -6.50
C SER A 47 7.62 0.46 -5.07
N ARG A 48 8.07 1.71 -4.83
CA ARG A 48 8.02 2.33 -3.50
C ARG A 48 6.59 2.46 -2.97
N VAL A 49 5.64 2.87 -3.82
CA VAL A 49 4.23 2.98 -3.45
C VAL A 49 3.64 1.60 -3.13
N SER A 50 4.06 0.57 -3.86
CA SER A 50 3.65 -0.82 -3.59
C SER A 50 4.23 -1.33 -2.25
N ASP A 51 5.49 -1.01 -1.94
CA ASP A 51 6.11 -1.36 -0.65
C ASP A 51 5.41 -0.67 0.53
N GLN A 52 5.00 0.60 0.35
CA GLN A 52 4.20 1.32 1.35
C GLN A 52 2.84 0.64 1.60
N ALA A 53 2.16 0.19 0.55
CA ALA A 53 0.90 -0.56 0.68
C ALA A 53 1.10 -1.87 1.46
N ILE A 54 2.15 -2.62 1.13
CA ILE A 54 2.49 -3.88 1.81
C ILE A 54 2.74 -3.64 3.29
N ASN A 55 3.49 -2.59 3.64
CA ASN A 55 3.76 -2.27 5.05
C ASN A 55 2.49 -1.95 5.84
N ILE A 56 1.55 -1.20 5.25
CA ILE A 56 0.27 -0.89 5.90
C ILE A 56 -0.58 -2.15 6.09
N ILE A 57 -0.66 -3.00 5.07
CA ILE A 57 -1.41 -4.27 5.17
C ILE A 57 -0.79 -5.18 6.24
N SER A 58 0.54 -5.24 6.33
CA SER A 58 1.24 -5.98 7.38
C SER A 58 0.91 -5.45 8.77
N GLN A 59 0.88 -4.11 8.95
CA GLN A 59 0.47 -3.48 10.21
C GLN A 59 -0.98 -3.81 10.58
N GLN A 60 -1.91 -3.70 9.62
CA GLN A 60 -3.32 -4.07 9.82
C GLN A 60 -3.45 -5.54 10.23
N LYS A 61 -2.68 -6.44 9.59
CA LYS A 61 -2.66 -7.86 9.94
C LYS A 61 -2.14 -8.09 11.37
N GLU A 62 -1.03 -7.47 11.74
CA GLU A 62 -0.45 -7.61 13.09
C GLU A 62 -1.44 -7.17 14.17
N MET A 63 -2.17 -6.07 13.94
CA MET A 63 -3.20 -5.58 14.86
C MET A 63 -4.37 -6.58 15.00
N LEU A 64 -4.82 -7.19 13.90
CA LEU A 64 -5.86 -8.24 13.92
C LEU A 64 -5.36 -9.51 14.64
N ASP A 65 -4.14 -9.94 14.35
CA ASP A 65 -3.54 -11.15 14.96
C ASP A 65 -3.40 -10.97 16.48
N GLN A 66 -3.02 -9.77 16.95
CA GLN A 66 -2.99 -9.44 18.38
C GLN A 66 -4.37 -9.50 19.03
N GLU A 67 -5.41 -9.03 18.35
CA GLU A 67 -6.77 -9.08 18.87
C GLU A 67 -7.29 -10.52 18.97
N VAL A 68 -7.08 -11.34 17.93
CA VAL A 68 -7.48 -12.76 17.95
C VAL A 68 -6.79 -13.51 19.08
N ASN A 69 -5.49 -13.26 19.30
CA ASN A 69 -4.73 -13.90 20.37
C ASN A 69 -5.11 -13.40 21.77
N THR A 70 -5.50 -12.13 21.93
CA THR A 70 -5.96 -11.59 23.22
C THR A 70 -7.42 -11.93 23.53
N SER A 71 -8.24 -12.18 22.51
CA SER A 71 -9.66 -12.54 22.64
C SER A 71 -9.91 -14.03 22.83
N SER A 72 -8.86 -14.86 22.83
CA SER A 72 -8.94 -16.31 23.02
C SER A 72 -8.43 -16.72 24.41
N PRO A 73 -9.27 -16.66 25.48
CA PRO A 73 -8.93 -17.24 26.77
C PRO A 73 -9.16 -18.75 26.68
N ILE A 74 -8.15 -19.50 26.26
CA ILE A 74 -8.16 -20.95 26.51
C ILE A 74 -7.81 -21.12 27.99
N LYS A 75 -8.84 -21.44 28.78
CA LYS A 75 -8.74 -22.03 30.13
C LYS A 75 -8.12 -23.43 30.06
#